data_AF-A0A2T5JK69-F1
#
_entry.id   AF-A0A2T5JK69-F1
#
_cell.length_a   1.000
_cell.length_b   1.000
_cell.length_c   1.000
_cell.angle_alpha   90.00
_cell.angle_beta   90.00
_cell.angle_gamma   90.00
#
_symmetry.space_group_name_H-M   'P 1'
#
loop_
_entity.id
_entity.type
_entity.pdbx_description
1 polymer ?
#
loop_
_entity_poly.entity_id
_entity_poly.type
_entity_poly.pdbx_seq_one_letter_code
_entity_poly.pdbx_strand_id
1 'polypeptide(L)'
;MVAASFRQMLSVLGWGGKYSPHTTRTTGSTRLNELGFAADWIERQLAHAEQNAVRRTYNHAEHLVDRAKMMQQWADMLETWKKGANNVTPIKKAVA
;
A
#
# COMPACT_ATOMS: atom_id res chain seq x y z
N MET A 1 -6.51 -0.85 28.09
CA MET A 1 -6.10 -1.64 26.91
C MET A 1 -5.03 -0.86 26.18
N VAL A 2 -3.77 -1.30 26.23
CA VAL A 2 -2.70 -0.65 25.43
C VAL A 2 -3.13 -0.76 23.97
N ALA A 3 -3.21 0.36 23.26
CA ALA A 3 -3.44 0.36 21.82
C ALA A 3 -2.46 -0.62 21.19
N ALA A 4 -2.96 -1.77 20.71
CA ALA A 4 -2.10 -2.82 20.21
C ALA A 4 -1.33 -2.25 19.01
N SER A 5 0.00 -2.18 19.12
CA SER A 5 0.84 -1.82 17.99
C SER A 5 0.47 -2.72 16.80
N PHE A 6 0.52 -2.20 15.57
CA PHE A 6 0.08 -2.94 14.38
C PHE A 6 0.69 -4.36 14.30
N ARG A 7 1.94 -4.51 14.75
CA ARG A 7 2.62 -5.82 14.86
C ARG A 7 1.95 -6.76 15.87
N GLN A 8 1.55 -6.26 17.04
CA GLN A 8 0.84 -7.04 18.05
C GLN A 8 -0.54 -7.49 17.52
N MET A 9 -1.26 -6.59 16.84
CA MET A 9 -2.53 -6.92 16.19
C MET A 9 -2.35 -8.06 15.18
N LEU A 10 -1.36 -7.98 14.29
CA LEU A 10 -1.05 -9.04 13.33
C LEU A 10 -0.73 -10.38 14.01
N SER A 11 0.02 -10.35 15.12
CA SER A 11 0.31 -11.55 15.90
C SER A 11 -0.97 -12.20 16.45
N VAL A 12 -1.86 -11.41 17.05
CA VAL A 12 -3.14 -11.89 17.62
C VAL A 12 -4.05 -12.48 16.54
N LEU A 13 -4.01 -11.92 15.32
CA LEU A 13 -4.79 -12.42 14.18
C LEU A 13 -4.15 -13.65 13.50
N GLY A 14 -3.03 -14.18 14.00
CA GLY A 14 -2.34 -15.35 13.43
C GLY A 14 -1.47 -15.04 12.19
N TRP A 15 -1.19 -13.76 11.95
CA TRP A 15 -0.32 -13.26 10.85
C TRP A 15 1.12 -13.01 11.29
N GLY A 16 1.45 -13.26 12.56
CA GLY A 16 2.81 -13.15 13.07
C GLY A 16 3.81 -13.95 12.22
N GLY A 17 4.91 -13.32 11.81
CA GLY A 17 5.93 -13.91 10.95
C GLY A 17 5.55 -14.07 9.47
N LYS A 18 4.26 -13.99 9.12
CA LYS A 18 3.76 -14.04 7.74
C LYS A 18 3.62 -12.65 7.11
N TYR A 19 3.24 -11.67 7.92
CA TYR A 19 3.10 -10.28 7.50
C TYR A 19 3.69 -9.34 8.55
N SER A 20 4.26 -8.23 8.09
CA SER A 20 4.82 -7.22 8.96
C SER A 20 4.39 -5.82 8.53
N PRO A 21 4.44 -4.82 9.44
CA PRO A 21 4.28 -3.42 9.06
C PRO A 21 5.20 -2.99 7.91
N HIS A 22 6.42 -3.51 7.82
CA HIS A 22 7.34 -3.18 6.73
C HIS A 22 6.81 -3.68 5.37
N THR A 23 6.22 -4.87 5.35
CA THR A 23 5.65 -5.50 4.15
C THR A 23 4.54 -4.66 3.52
N THR A 24 3.88 -3.77 4.27
CA THR A 24 2.88 -2.83 3.72
C THR A 24 3.43 -1.98 2.58
N ARG A 25 4.64 -1.42 2.74
CA ARG A 25 5.29 -0.58 1.71
C ARG A 25 5.70 -1.41 0.51
N THR A 26 6.24 -2.62 0.74
CA THR A 26 6.61 -3.54 -0.33
C THR A 26 5.40 -3.93 -1.17
N THR A 27 4.33 -4.42 -0.54
CA THR A 27 3.10 -4.81 -1.24
C THR A 27 2.49 -3.64 -2.01
N GLY A 28 2.42 -2.45 -1.39
CA GLY A 28 1.91 -1.24 -2.04
C GLY A 28 2.74 -0.83 -3.25
N SER A 29 4.07 -0.79 -3.10
CA SER A 29 5.00 -0.44 -4.19
C SER A 29 4.86 -1.38 -5.38
N THR A 30 4.91 -2.70 -5.13
CA THR A 30 4.75 -3.70 -6.18
C THR A 30 3.43 -3.51 -6.92
N ARG A 31 2.33 -3.36 -6.20
CA ARG A 31 1.01 -3.23 -6.82
C ARG A 31 0.85 -1.92 -7.61
N LEU A 32 1.37 -0.80 -7.12
CA LEU A 32 1.32 0.46 -7.85
C LEU A 32 2.18 0.42 -9.14
N ASN A 33 3.31 -0.30 -9.11
CA ASN A 33 4.09 -0.55 -10.33
C ASN A 33 3.34 -1.43 -11.32
N GLU A 34 2.66 -2.50 -10.87
CA GLU A 34 1.83 -3.36 -11.73
C GLU A 34 0.66 -2.59 -12.37
N LEU A 35 0.13 -1.57 -11.70
CA LEU A 35 -0.89 -0.67 -12.24
C LEU A 35 -0.33 0.35 -13.25
N GLY A 36 0.99 0.38 -13.48
CA GLY A 36 1.63 1.21 -14.49
C GLY A 36 1.87 2.67 -14.08
N PHE A 37 1.80 2.99 -12.78
CA PHE A 37 2.11 4.34 -12.31
C PHE A 37 3.60 4.66 -12.45
N ALA A 38 3.91 5.95 -12.61
CA ALA A 38 5.30 6.39 -12.72
C ALA A 38 6.07 6.09 -11.42
N ALA A 39 7.25 5.49 -11.55
CA ALA A 39 8.10 5.14 -10.42
C ALA A 39 8.39 6.35 -9.51
N ASP A 40 8.62 7.52 -10.08
CA ASP A 40 8.86 8.75 -9.30
C ASP A 40 7.71 9.11 -8.37
N TRP A 41 6.46 8.87 -8.78
CA TRP A 41 5.29 9.13 -7.95
C TRP A 41 5.22 8.14 -6.78
N ILE A 42 5.52 6.87 -7.06
CA ILE A 42 5.53 5.79 -6.07
C ILE A 42 6.62 6.05 -5.03
N GLU A 43 7.85 6.32 -5.44
CA GLU A 43 8.98 6.59 -4.55
C GLU A 43 8.73 7.82 -3.66
N ARG A 44 8.13 8.89 -4.22
CA ARG A 44 7.71 10.06 -3.46
C ARG A 44 6.60 9.72 -2.45
N GLN A 45 5.65 8.87 -2.81
CA GLN A 45 4.58 8.43 -1.90
C GLN A 45 5.10 7.56 -0.76
N LEU A 46 6.16 6.79 -0.99
CA LEU A 46 6.86 5.98 0.01
C LEU A 46 7.80 6.81 0.89
N ALA A 47 7.95 8.11 0.61
CA ALA A 47 8.90 9.02 1.24
C ALA A 47 10.37 8.55 1.10
N HIS A 48 10.68 7.90 -0.01
CA HIS A 48 12.05 7.50 -0.32
C HIS A 48 12.89 8.69 -0.80
N ALA A 49 14.16 8.65 -0.47
CA ALA A 49 15.15 9.62 -0.95
C ALA A 49 15.78 9.13 -2.26
N GLU A 50 15.89 10.02 -3.25
CA GLU A 50 16.50 9.74 -4.56
C GLU A 50 18.00 9.41 -4.41
N GLN A 51 18.38 8.16 -4.64
CA GLN A 51 19.75 7.70 -4.41
C GLN A 51 20.75 8.31 -5.41
N ASN A 52 20.32 8.68 -6.61
CA ASN A 52 21.18 9.35 -7.59
C ASN A 52 21.39 10.82 -7.22
N ALA A 53 22.61 11.18 -6.80
CA ALA A 53 22.94 12.53 -6.35
C ALA A 53 22.69 13.61 -7.42
N VAL A 54 23.04 13.35 -8.69
CA VAL A 54 22.81 14.30 -9.79
C VAL A 54 21.31 14.53 -9.98
N ARG A 55 20.52 13.46 -10.06
CA ARG A 55 19.07 13.56 -10.21
C ARG A 55 18.42 14.25 -9.03
N ARG A 56 18.87 13.97 -7.81
CA ARG A 56 18.39 14.63 -6.57
C ARG A 56 18.60 16.15 -6.60
N THR A 57 19.71 16.62 -7.16
CA THR A 57 20.03 18.05 -7.25
C THR A 57 19.07 18.81 -8.17
N TYR A 58 18.52 18.17 -9.20
CA TYR A 58 17.68 18.86 -10.19
C TYR A 58 16.19 18.50 -10.11
N ASN A 59 15.86 17.28 -9.70
CA ASN A 59 14.46 16.82 -9.67
C ASN A 59 13.79 17.16 -8.33
N HIS A 60 13.23 18.36 -8.27
CA HIS A 60 12.41 18.84 -7.16
C HIS A 60 10.90 18.61 -7.39
N ALA A 61 10.52 17.88 -8.43
CA ALA A 61 9.10 17.64 -8.69
C ALA A 61 8.47 16.80 -7.58
N GLU A 62 7.34 17.29 -7.05
CA GLU A 62 6.58 16.61 -5.99
C GLU A 62 5.46 15.72 -6.54
N HIS A 63 5.02 16.00 -7.77
CA HIS A 63 3.94 15.29 -8.47
C HIS A 63 2.64 15.17 -7.65
N LEU A 64 2.30 16.18 -6.84
CA LEU A 64 1.18 16.09 -5.89
C LEU A 64 -0.16 15.78 -6.56
N VAL A 65 -0.48 16.44 -7.68
CA VAL A 65 -1.74 16.22 -8.41
C VAL A 65 -1.84 14.80 -8.93
N ASP A 66 -0.75 14.27 -9.49
CA ASP A 66 -0.72 12.93 -10.05
C ASP A 66 -0.71 11.84 -8.97
N ARG A 67 0.02 12.08 -7.88
CA ARG A 67 0.01 11.22 -6.69
C ARG A 67 -1.37 11.18 -6.05
N ALA A 68 -2.10 12.29 -6.01
CA ALA A 68 -3.47 12.31 -5.52
C ALA A 68 -4.37 11.40 -6.36
N LYS A 69 -4.27 11.45 -7.70
CA LYS A 69 -5.00 10.54 -8.60
C LYS A 69 -4.61 9.08 -8.38
N MET A 70 -3.32 8.79 -8.28
CA MET A 70 -2.80 7.46 -7.98
C MET A 70 -3.37 6.91 -6.67
N MET A 71 -3.35 7.72 -5.61
CA MET A 71 -3.87 7.32 -4.30
C MET A 71 -5.39 7.22 -4.27
N GLN A 72 -6.11 7.99 -5.09
CA GLN A 72 -7.54 7.83 -5.26
C GLN A 72 -7.89 6.49 -5.90
N GLN A 73 -7.22 6.12 -7.00
CA GLN A 73 -7.42 4.82 -7.63
C GLN A 73 -7.07 3.66 -6.69
N TRP A 74 -6.02 3.81 -5.87
CA TRP A 74 -5.71 2.87 -4.81
C TRP A 74 -6.87 2.75 -3.80
N ALA A 75 -7.41 3.87 -3.32
CA ALA A 75 -8.54 3.89 -2.39
C ALA A 75 -9.81 3.24 -2.99
N ASP A 76 -10.10 3.53 -4.26
CA ASP A 76 -11.25 2.96 -4.97
C ASP A 76 -11.12 1.44 -5.09
N MET A 77 -9.91 0.92 -5.39
CA MET A 77 -9.62 -0.51 -5.42
C MET A 77 -9.86 -1.18 -4.05
N LEU A 78 -9.42 -0.55 -2.95
CA LEU A 78 -9.67 -1.06 -1.59
C LEU A 78 -11.17 -1.08 -1.25
N GLU A 79 -11.91 -0.05 -1.64
CA GLU A 79 -13.36 0.03 -1.43
C GLU A 79 -14.10 -1.05 -2.24
N THR A 80 -13.66 -1.36 -3.46
CA THR A 80 -14.19 -2.48 -4.25
C THR A 80 -14.03 -3.81 -3.50
N TRP A 81 -12.84 -4.11 -2.96
CA TRP A 81 -12.60 -5.33 -2.19
C TRP A 81 -13.43 -5.39 -0.91
N LYS A 82 -13.52 -4.27 -0.19
CA LYS A 82 -14.31 -4.17 1.05
C LYS A 82 -15.80 -4.44 0.80
N LYS A 83 -16.35 -3.96 -0.32
CA LYS A 83 -17.75 -4.19 -0.71
C LYS A 83 -18.01 -5.62 -1.20
N GLY A 84 -16.98 -6.45 -1.36
CA GLY A 84 -17.10 -7.80 -1.91
C GLY A 84 -17.47 -7.82 -3.40
N ALA A 85 -17.41 -6.67 -4.08
CA ALA A 85 -17.65 -6.58 -5.50
C ALA A 85 -16.40 -7.12 -6.21
N ASN A 86 -16.54 -8.27 -6.87
CA ASN A 86 -15.52 -9.00 -7.65
C ASN A 86 -14.55 -9.88 -6.83
N ASN A 87 -15.02 -11.09 -6.49
CA ASN A 87 -14.19 -12.27 -6.16
C ASN A 87 -13.53 -12.34 -4.77
N VAL A 88 -14.04 -11.65 -3.76
CA VAL A 88 -13.68 -11.98 -2.37
C VAL A 88 -14.52 -13.18 -1.91
N THR A 89 -14.00 -14.40 -2.06
CA THR A 89 -14.66 -15.60 -1.53
C THR A 89 -14.47 -15.64 0.00
N PRO A 90 -15.56 -15.62 0.81
CA PRO A 90 -15.43 -15.70 2.27
C PRO A 90 -14.81 -17.04 2.68
N ILE A 91 -13.72 -17.02 3.46
CA ILE A 91 -12.99 -18.23 3.89
C ILE A 91 -13.80 -19.09 4.88
N LYS A 92 -14.87 -18.54 5.47
CA LYS A 92 -15.83 -19.32 6.27
C LYS A 92 -17.21 -19.22 5.64
N LYS A 93 -17.73 -20.37 5.19
CA LYS A 93 -19.15 -20.55 4.91
C LYS A 93 -19.89 -20.39 6.24
N ALA A 94 -20.89 -19.51 6.31
CA ALA A 94 -21.88 -19.60 7.37
C ALA A 94 -22.55 -20.99 7.22
N VAL A 95 -22.47 -21.80 8.28
CA VAL A 95 -23.24 -23.03 8.38
C VAL A 95 -24.71 -22.60 8.41
N ALA A 96 -25.51 -23.17 7.52
CA ALA A 96 -26.94 -22.93 7.40
C ALA A 96 -27.68 -23.38 8.66
#